data_AF-A0A8T4NIJ4-F1
#
_entry.id   AF-A0A8T4NIJ4-F1
#
_cell.length_a   1.000
_cell.length_b   1.000
_cell.length_c   1.000
_cell.angle_alpha   90.00
_cell.angle_beta   90.00
_cell.angle_gamma   90.00
#
_symmetry.space_group_name_H-M   'P 1'
#
loop_
_entity.id
_entity.type
_entity.pdbx_description
1 polymer ?
#
loop_
_entity_poly.entity_id
_entity_poly.type
_entity_poly.pdbx_seq_one_letter_code
_entity_poly.pdbx_strand_id
1 'polypeptide(L)'
;MEIRRAVIGDLKGIQELNLMLFKKEYRESDKTLDLGWSFGKLGEKWFRERIVDERGCVFVAEIDGKIVGYLSGSEIDSEEYRKVMRVAEADDMFVLGEFRGKGIGGELHDAFIGWCRKRGVKLVKAKINASNEGSIGFHKKKGFVDYNVELEKRLK
;
A
#
# COMPACT_ATOMS: atom_id res chain seq x y z
N MET A 1 -10.15 17.38 -6.09
CA MET A 1 -9.44 16.14 -5.69
C MET A 1 -8.26 15.96 -6.61
N GLU A 2 -7.08 15.73 -6.06
CA GLU A 2 -5.85 15.55 -6.82
C GLU A 2 -5.15 14.25 -6.40
N ILE A 3 -4.70 13.46 -7.37
CA ILE A 3 -3.76 12.36 -7.13
C ILE A 3 -2.37 12.83 -7.53
N ARG A 4 -1.45 12.85 -6.57
CA ARG A 4 -0.07 13.29 -6.80
C ARG A 4 0.93 12.39 -6.12
N ARG A 5 2.19 12.41 -6.61
CA ARG A 5 3.29 11.74 -5.91
C ARG A 5 3.54 12.47 -4.59
N ALA A 6 3.74 11.70 -3.52
CA ALA A 6 4.04 12.24 -2.21
C ALA A 6 5.44 12.89 -2.19
N VAL A 7 5.58 13.92 -1.37
CA VAL A 7 6.85 14.53 -1.00
C VAL A 7 7.14 14.28 0.48
N ILE A 8 8.36 14.54 0.93
CA ILE A 8 8.74 14.28 2.33
C ILE A 8 7.89 15.07 3.34
N GLY A 9 7.34 16.22 2.93
CA GLY A 9 6.39 17.00 3.74
C GLY A 9 5.08 16.26 4.03
N ASP A 10 4.69 15.29 3.20
CA ASP A 10 3.47 14.50 3.36
C ASP A 10 3.64 13.34 4.37
N LEU A 11 4.88 13.04 4.79
CA LEU A 11 5.25 11.86 5.60
C LEU A 11 4.33 11.71 6.81
N LYS A 12 4.14 12.79 7.57
CA LYS A 12 3.30 12.75 8.77
C LYS A 12 1.85 12.37 8.45
N GLY A 13 1.26 12.96 7.41
CA GLY A 13 -0.11 12.64 6.99
C GLY A 13 -0.27 11.20 6.52
N ILE A 14 0.75 10.65 5.85
CA ILE A 14 0.77 9.23 5.45
C ILE A 14 0.86 8.31 6.68
N GLN A 15 1.72 8.63 7.65
CA GLN A 15 1.83 7.86 8.89
C GLN A 15 0.53 7.90 9.71
N GLU A 16 -0.18 9.03 9.74
CA GLU A 16 -1.49 9.15 10.37
C GLU A 16 -2.53 8.23 9.71
N LEU A 17 -2.57 8.18 8.38
CA LEU A 17 -3.46 7.28 7.64
C LEU A 17 -3.09 5.80 7.83
N ASN A 18 -1.80 5.46 7.85
CA ASN A 18 -1.34 4.11 8.12
C ASN A 18 -1.71 3.66 9.55
N LEU A 19 -1.58 4.54 10.55
CA LEU A 19 -2.03 4.24 11.90
C LEU A 19 -3.54 3.95 11.94
N MET A 20 -4.35 4.64 11.13
CA MET A 20 -5.78 4.35 11.02
C MET A 20 -6.06 3.00 10.36
N LEU A 21 -5.27 2.63 9.34
CA LEU A 21 -5.29 1.29 8.76
C LEU A 21 -4.96 0.22 9.81
N PHE A 22 -3.85 0.37 10.54
CA PHE A 22 -3.43 -0.58 11.57
C PHE A 22 -4.45 -0.69 12.69
N LYS A 23 -5.04 0.42 13.15
CA LYS A 23 -6.13 0.39 14.14
C LYS A 23 -7.38 -0.32 13.63
N LYS A 24 -7.67 -0.26 12.32
CA LYS A 24 -8.78 -1.01 11.72
C LYS A 24 -8.46 -2.50 11.69
N GLU A 25 -7.32 -2.88 11.12
CA GLU A 25 -6.90 -4.29 11.00
C GLU A 25 -6.67 -4.93 12.37
N TYR A 26 -6.13 -4.20 13.33
CA TYR A 26 -6.03 -4.67 14.71
C TYR A 26 -7.39 -4.99 15.30
N ARG A 27 -8.40 -4.16 15.07
CA ARG A 27 -9.75 -4.40 15.59
C ARG A 27 -10.41 -5.60 14.92
N GLU A 28 -10.25 -5.71 13.60
CA GLU A 28 -11.01 -6.63 12.76
C GLU A 28 -10.35 -8.00 12.57
N SER A 29 -9.02 -8.08 12.47
CA SER A 29 -8.34 -9.27 11.92
C SER A 29 -7.04 -9.67 12.63
N ASP A 30 -6.16 -8.73 12.96
CA ASP A 30 -4.80 -9.04 13.43
C ASP A 30 -4.40 -8.33 14.72
N LYS A 31 -4.57 -9.05 15.85
CA LYS A 31 -4.20 -8.57 17.19
C LYS A 31 -2.69 -8.49 17.44
N THR A 32 -1.85 -8.86 16.48
CA THR A 32 -0.38 -8.86 16.62
C THR A 32 0.27 -7.59 16.10
N LEU A 33 -0.47 -6.73 15.40
CA LEU A 33 0.03 -5.46 14.88
C LEU A 33 0.52 -4.52 15.99
N ASP A 34 1.71 -3.95 15.82
CA ASP A 34 2.25 -2.89 16.65
C ASP A 34 1.69 -1.53 16.20
N LEU A 35 0.75 -0.98 16.99
CA LEU A 35 0.14 0.33 16.73
C LEU A 35 1.11 1.51 16.90
N GLY A 36 2.29 1.29 17.48
CA GLY A 36 3.37 2.28 17.55
C GLY A 36 4.28 2.28 16.33
N TRP A 37 4.21 1.25 15.46
CA TRP A 37 5.18 1.04 14.39
C TRP A 37 5.27 2.22 13.42
N SER A 38 4.11 2.76 12.97
CA SER A 38 4.03 3.80 11.94
C SER A 38 4.86 5.05 12.28
N PHE A 39 4.85 5.46 13.56
CA PHE A 39 5.60 6.61 14.08
C PHE A 39 6.91 6.23 14.78
N GLY A 40 7.17 4.93 14.94
CA GLY A 40 8.44 4.43 15.43
C GLY A 40 9.56 4.60 14.40
N LYS A 41 10.81 4.45 14.84
CA LYS A 41 12.00 4.62 13.99
C LYS A 41 11.95 3.76 12.71
N LEU A 42 11.43 2.53 12.81
CA LEU A 42 11.34 1.62 11.67
C LEU A 42 10.26 2.05 10.68
N GLY A 43 9.06 2.39 11.13
CA GLY A 43 7.98 2.87 10.26
C GLY A 43 8.32 4.20 9.60
N GLU A 44 8.89 5.16 10.34
CA GLU A 44 9.34 6.44 9.76
C GLU A 44 10.39 6.21 8.67
N LYS A 45 11.41 5.39 8.95
CA LYS A 45 12.42 5.03 7.96
C LYS A 45 11.79 4.37 6.72
N TRP A 46 10.90 3.42 6.93
CA TRP A 46 10.22 2.68 5.86
C TRP A 46 9.43 3.63 4.94
N PHE A 47 8.57 4.48 5.50
CA PHE A 47 7.80 5.46 4.71
C PHE A 47 8.70 6.48 4.01
N ARG A 48 9.72 6.99 4.71
CA ARG A 48 10.69 7.92 4.13
C ARG A 48 11.35 7.30 2.90
N GLU A 49 11.85 6.06 2.99
CA GLU A 49 12.44 5.34 1.86
C GLU A 49 11.46 5.22 0.69
N ARG A 50 10.19 4.87 0.92
CA ARG A 50 9.20 4.79 -0.18
C ARG A 50 8.93 6.15 -0.83
N ILE A 51 9.06 7.25 -0.09
CA ILE A 51 8.84 8.60 -0.62
C ILE A 51 10.06 9.07 -1.44
N VAL A 52 11.27 8.87 -0.92
CA VAL A 52 12.49 9.52 -1.45
C VAL A 52 13.36 8.63 -2.33
N ASP A 53 13.32 7.31 -2.14
CA ASP A 53 14.15 6.37 -2.90
C ASP A 53 13.64 6.22 -4.34
N GLU A 54 14.56 5.96 -5.28
CA GLU A 54 14.22 5.78 -6.69
C GLU A 54 13.37 4.53 -6.96
N ARG A 55 13.53 3.48 -6.14
CA ARG A 55 12.76 2.24 -6.18
C ARG A 55 11.42 2.41 -5.46
N GLY A 56 11.27 3.45 -4.64
CA GLY A 56 10.07 3.76 -3.88
C GLY A 56 9.08 4.64 -4.66
N CYS A 57 7.79 4.45 -4.37
CA CYS A 57 6.77 5.40 -4.76
C CYS A 57 5.63 5.45 -3.74
N VAL A 58 5.21 6.66 -3.39
CA VAL A 58 3.95 6.89 -2.67
C VAL A 58 3.10 7.87 -3.47
N PHE A 59 1.83 7.54 -3.65
CA PHE A 59 0.81 8.44 -4.17
C PHE A 59 -0.15 8.83 -3.06
N VAL A 60 -0.58 10.08 -3.04
CA VAL A 60 -1.57 10.62 -2.11
C VAL A 60 -2.77 11.15 -2.87
N ALA A 61 -3.95 10.99 -2.28
CA ALA A 61 -5.18 11.63 -2.72
C ALA A 61 -5.43 12.83 -1.82
N GLU A 62 -5.51 14.01 -2.41
CA GLU A 62 -5.68 15.29 -1.70
C GLU A 62 -7.01 15.94 -2.06
N ILE A 63 -7.74 16.42 -1.05
CA ILE A 63 -8.98 17.17 -1.18
C ILE A 63 -8.89 18.36 -0.21
N ASP A 64 -9.08 19.57 -0.73
CA ASP A 64 -9.07 20.82 0.05
C ASP A 64 -7.83 20.97 0.96
N GLY A 65 -6.64 20.64 0.44
CA GLY A 65 -5.37 20.73 1.18
C GLY A 65 -5.12 19.57 2.15
N LYS A 66 -6.03 18.58 2.24
CA LYS A 66 -5.93 17.45 3.16
C LYS A 66 -5.71 16.15 2.42
N ILE A 67 -4.73 15.37 2.88
CA ILE A 67 -4.52 14.00 2.40
C ILE A 67 -5.61 13.10 2.98
N VAL A 68 -6.41 12.50 2.08
CA VAL A 68 -7.55 11.64 2.44
C VAL A 68 -7.32 10.17 2.12
N GLY A 69 -6.25 9.85 1.42
CA GLY A 69 -5.83 8.49 1.11
C GLY A 69 -4.41 8.44 0.58
N TYR A 70 -3.81 7.26 0.63
CA TYR A 70 -2.49 7.01 0.09
C TYR A 70 -2.37 5.58 -0.46
N LEU A 71 -1.39 5.38 -1.33
CA LEU A 71 -0.85 4.08 -1.70
C LEU A 71 0.66 4.18 -1.73
N SER A 72 1.34 3.31 -0.99
CA SER A 72 2.79 3.11 -1.06
C SER A 72 3.11 1.82 -1.80
N GLY A 73 4.18 1.85 -2.57
CA GLY A 73 4.73 0.67 -3.22
C GLY A 73 6.20 0.84 -3.57
N SER A 74 6.82 -0.25 -4.01
CA SER A 74 8.24 -0.25 -4.35
C SER A 74 8.58 -1.30 -5.41
N GLU A 75 9.65 -1.07 -6.17
CA GLU A 75 10.29 -2.12 -6.95
C GLU A 75 11.02 -3.08 -6.02
N ILE A 76 10.68 -4.37 -6.12
CA ILE A 76 11.29 -5.44 -5.36
C ILE A 76 12.15 -6.32 -6.27
N ASP A 77 13.08 -7.04 -5.67
CA ASP A 77 13.83 -8.04 -6.41
C ASP A 77 12.91 -9.22 -6.75
N SER A 78 13.08 -9.78 -7.94
CA SER A 78 12.40 -11.03 -8.31
C SER A 78 12.90 -12.15 -7.42
N GLU A 79 12.03 -13.10 -7.10
CA GLU A 79 12.51 -14.37 -6.58
C GLU A 79 13.48 -15.02 -7.57
N GLU A 80 14.60 -15.55 -7.07
CA GLU A 80 15.67 -16.12 -7.90
C GLU A 80 15.21 -17.31 -8.75
N TYR A 81 14.20 -18.03 -8.29
CA TYR A 81 13.62 -19.17 -9.01
C TYR A 81 12.65 -18.77 -10.13
N ARG A 82 12.37 -17.47 -10.32
CA ARG A 82 11.47 -16.94 -11.37
C ARG A 82 12.26 -16.23 -12.45
N LYS A 83 11.84 -16.42 -13.71
CA LYS A 83 12.41 -15.73 -14.88
C LYS A 83 11.88 -14.30 -15.09
N VAL A 84 10.93 -13.86 -14.27
CA VAL A 84 10.27 -12.55 -14.45
C VAL A 84 11.16 -11.48 -13.83
N MET A 85 11.85 -10.73 -14.68
CA MET A 85 12.65 -9.60 -14.25
C MET A 85 11.77 -8.35 -14.05
N ARG A 86 12.12 -7.50 -13.08
CA ARG A 86 11.43 -6.24 -12.71
C ARG A 86 10.02 -6.44 -12.14
N VAL A 87 9.95 -6.52 -10.82
CA VAL A 87 8.71 -6.73 -10.05
C VAL A 87 8.50 -5.52 -9.14
N ALA A 88 7.25 -5.15 -8.89
CA ALA A 88 6.88 -4.19 -7.86
C ALA A 88 5.86 -4.79 -6.88
N GLU A 89 5.82 -4.25 -5.66
CA GLU A 89 4.81 -4.54 -4.65
C GLU A 89 3.99 -3.27 -4.37
N ALA A 90 2.66 -3.40 -4.38
CA ALA A 90 1.77 -2.45 -3.75
C ALA A 90 1.74 -2.79 -2.27
N ASP A 91 2.55 -2.07 -1.49
CA ASP A 91 2.87 -2.39 -0.10
C ASP A 91 1.68 -2.12 0.84
N ASP A 92 1.13 -0.90 0.78
CA ASP A 92 0.06 -0.45 1.67
C ASP A 92 -0.85 0.55 0.96
N MET A 93 -2.14 0.50 1.28
CA MET A 93 -3.13 1.46 0.78
C MET A 93 -4.21 1.72 1.81
N PHE A 94 -4.59 3.00 1.96
CA PHE A 94 -5.74 3.37 2.78
C PHE A 94 -6.45 4.59 2.21
N VAL A 95 -7.77 4.60 2.33
CA VAL A 95 -8.62 5.77 2.08
C VAL A 95 -9.52 5.95 3.30
N LEU A 96 -9.60 7.19 3.79
CA LEU A 96 -10.50 7.58 4.87
C LEU A 96 -11.94 7.15 4.57
N GLY A 97 -12.65 6.67 5.60
CA GLY A 97 -13.97 6.02 5.45
C GLY A 97 -15.00 6.87 4.69
N GLU A 98 -15.10 8.16 5.03
CA GLU A 98 -16.02 9.13 4.40
C GLU A 98 -15.71 9.44 2.91
N PHE A 99 -14.55 9.01 2.43
CA PHE A 99 -14.09 9.17 1.05
C PHE A 99 -14.12 7.87 0.25
N ARG A 100 -14.50 6.74 0.86
CA ARG A 100 -14.64 5.45 0.16
C ARG A 100 -15.88 5.43 -0.74
N GLY A 101 -15.86 4.54 -1.73
CA GLY A 101 -16.93 4.43 -2.73
C GLY A 101 -16.94 5.53 -3.79
N LYS A 102 -16.00 6.49 -3.71
CA LYS A 102 -15.89 7.65 -4.63
C LYS A 102 -14.81 7.49 -5.71
N GLY A 103 -14.32 6.26 -5.94
CA GLY A 103 -13.28 6.00 -6.96
C GLY A 103 -11.84 6.29 -6.55
N ILE A 104 -11.58 7.00 -5.44
CA ILE A 104 -10.23 7.40 -4.98
C ILE A 104 -9.23 6.25 -4.93
N GLY A 105 -9.62 5.11 -4.35
CA GLY A 105 -8.75 3.93 -4.30
C GLY A 105 -8.37 3.45 -5.71
N GLY A 106 -9.31 3.53 -6.65
CA GLY A 106 -9.06 3.20 -8.05
C GLY A 106 -8.02 4.11 -8.69
N GLU A 107 -8.10 5.43 -8.46
CA GLU A 107 -7.19 6.40 -9.05
C GLU A 107 -5.78 6.33 -8.44
N LEU A 108 -5.67 6.14 -7.12
CA LEU A 108 -4.38 5.88 -6.44
C LEU A 108 -3.69 4.64 -7.04
N HIS A 109 -4.45 3.57 -7.25
CA HIS A 109 -3.96 2.35 -7.86
C HIS A 109 -3.52 2.58 -9.31
N ASP A 110 -4.31 3.29 -10.11
CA ASP A 110 -4.00 3.53 -11.51
C ASP A 110 -2.74 4.42 -11.67
N ALA A 111 -2.54 5.38 -10.75
CA ALA A 111 -1.30 6.15 -10.67
C ALA A 111 -0.08 5.27 -10.37
N PHE A 112 -0.21 4.33 -9.43
CA PHE A 112 0.84 3.36 -9.13
C PHE A 112 1.16 2.43 -10.30
N ILE A 113 0.13 1.88 -10.97
CA ILE A 113 0.34 1.07 -12.18
C ILE A 113 0.98 1.89 -13.30
N GLY A 114 0.59 3.15 -13.47
CA GLY A 114 1.23 4.07 -14.41
C GLY A 114 2.71 4.28 -14.11
N TRP A 115 3.08 4.44 -12.84
CA TRP A 115 4.47 4.51 -12.40
C TRP A 115 5.24 3.22 -12.70
N CYS A 116 4.68 2.06 -12.34
CA CYS A 116 5.26 0.74 -12.64
C CYS A 116 5.53 0.56 -14.15
N ARG A 117 4.54 0.88 -14.99
CA ARG A 117 4.66 0.76 -16.47
C ARG A 117 5.78 1.63 -17.04
N LYS A 118 5.89 2.89 -16.58
CA LYS A 118 6.97 3.80 -17.01
C LYS A 118 8.36 3.28 -16.68
N ARG A 119 8.48 2.45 -15.64
CA ARG A 119 9.75 1.84 -15.20
C ARG A 119 9.98 0.45 -15.79
N GLY A 120 9.09 -0.02 -16.65
CA GLY A 120 9.22 -1.32 -17.31
C GLY A 120 8.96 -2.51 -16.38
N VAL A 121 8.34 -2.29 -15.20
CA VAL A 121 7.88 -3.36 -14.30
C VAL A 121 6.95 -4.30 -15.06
N LYS A 122 7.18 -5.61 -14.91
CA LYS A 122 6.45 -6.66 -15.63
C LYS A 122 5.42 -7.38 -14.77
N LEU A 123 5.55 -7.27 -13.44
CA LEU A 123 4.67 -7.92 -12.49
C LEU A 123 4.48 -7.02 -11.27
N VAL A 124 3.23 -6.91 -10.82
CA VAL A 124 2.89 -6.22 -9.57
C VAL A 124 2.29 -7.25 -8.61
N LYS A 125 2.74 -7.21 -7.35
CA LYS A 125 2.25 -8.04 -6.25
C LYS A 125 1.54 -7.17 -5.22
N ALA A 126 0.64 -7.78 -4.47
CA ALA A 126 0.05 -7.22 -3.26
C ALA A 126 -0.14 -8.36 -2.27
N LYS A 127 0.24 -8.15 -1.00
CA LYS A 127 -0.02 -9.10 0.08
C LYS A 127 -1.20 -8.57 0.88
N ILE A 128 -2.24 -9.39 1.01
CA ILE A 128 -3.50 -8.97 1.60
C ILE A 128 -3.90 -10.01 2.62
N ASN A 129 -4.24 -9.56 3.83
CA ASN A 129 -4.76 -10.45 4.86
C ASN A 129 -6.00 -11.19 4.32
N ALA A 130 -6.04 -12.52 4.49
CA ALA A 130 -7.08 -13.37 3.92
C ALA A 130 -8.51 -13.02 4.40
N SER A 131 -8.64 -12.38 5.58
CA SER A 131 -9.93 -11.90 6.10
C SER A 131 -10.40 -10.58 5.48
N ASN A 132 -9.54 -9.88 4.74
CA ASN A 132 -9.84 -8.58 4.13
C ASN A 132 -10.50 -8.75 2.75
N GLU A 133 -11.70 -9.32 2.74
CA GLU A 133 -12.48 -9.59 1.51
C GLU A 133 -12.69 -8.34 0.64
N GLY A 134 -12.83 -7.17 1.27
CA GLY A 134 -12.97 -5.90 0.59
C GLY A 134 -11.74 -5.53 -0.24
N SER A 135 -10.54 -5.67 0.33
CA SER A 135 -9.28 -5.42 -0.39
C SER A 135 -9.03 -6.48 -1.47
N ILE A 136 -9.31 -7.76 -1.18
CA ILE A 136 -9.21 -8.85 -2.17
C ILE A 136 -10.12 -8.57 -3.38
N GLY A 137 -11.38 -8.22 -3.14
CA GLY A 137 -12.34 -7.89 -4.19
C GLY A 137 -11.95 -6.64 -5.00
N PHE A 138 -11.38 -5.63 -4.33
CA PHE A 138 -10.84 -4.44 -5.01
C PHE A 138 -9.68 -4.80 -5.95
N HIS A 139 -8.70 -5.55 -5.48
CA HIS A 139 -7.53 -5.93 -6.28
C HIS A 139 -7.92 -6.87 -7.45
N LYS A 140 -8.84 -7.81 -7.23
CA LYS A 140 -9.38 -8.66 -8.31
C LYS A 140 -10.06 -7.84 -9.42
N LYS A 141 -10.84 -6.82 -9.06
CA LYS A 141 -11.41 -5.87 -10.05
C LYS A 141 -10.35 -5.06 -10.80
N LYS A 142 -9.16 -4.89 -10.21
CA LYS A 142 -7.99 -4.26 -10.85
C LYS A 142 -7.11 -5.24 -11.64
N GLY A 143 -7.53 -6.50 -11.78
CA GLY A 143 -6.85 -7.51 -12.60
C GLY A 143 -5.80 -8.33 -11.84
N PHE A 144 -5.74 -8.22 -10.52
CA PHE A 144 -4.93 -9.12 -9.70
C PHE A 144 -5.60 -10.49 -9.63
N VAL A 145 -4.79 -11.53 -9.54
CA VAL A 145 -5.24 -12.92 -9.40
C VAL A 145 -4.60 -13.53 -8.18
N ASP A 146 -5.28 -14.50 -7.57
CA ASP A 146 -4.71 -15.27 -6.47
C ASP A 146 -3.48 -16.03 -6.99
N TYR A 147 -2.36 -15.94 -6.25
CA TYR A 147 -1.08 -16.54 -6.67
C TYR A 147 -0.53 -17.52 -5.64
N ASN A 148 -0.43 -17.09 -4.38
CA ASN A 148 0.03 -17.91 -3.25
C ASN A 148 -1.02 -17.96 -2.14
N VAL A 149 -1.00 -19.02 -1.33
CA VAL A 149 -1.71 -19.11 -0.06
C VAL A 149 -0.67 -19.21 1.06
N GLU A 150 -0.76 -18.31 2.02
CA GLU A 150 0.07 -18.32 3.23
C GLU A 150 -0.75 -18.88 4.40
N LEU A 151 -0.14 -19.77 5.20
CA LEU A 151 -0.79 -20.48 6.29
C LEU A 151 -0.04 -20.24 7.59
N GLU A 152 -0.74 -19.76 8.61
CA GLU A 152 -0.20 -19.56 9.95
C GLU A 152 -0.85 -20.50 10.96
N LYS A 153 -0.06 -21.00 11.92
CA LYS A 153 -0.55 -21.75 13.08
C LYS A 153 -0.04 -21.11 14.36
N ARG A 154 -0.96 -20.62 15.19
CA ARG A 154 -0.60 -20.15 16.54
C ARG A 154 -0.14 -21.32 17.39
N LEU A 155 1.09 -21.23 17.89
CA LEU A 155 1.61 -22.13 18.92
C LEU A 155 1.19 -21.56 20.29
N LYS A 156 0.86 -22.45 21.23
CA LYS A 156 0.53 -22.07 22.60
C LYS A 156 1.78 -21.66 23.36
#